data_AF-A0A397AN92-F1
#
_entry.id   AF-A0A397AN92-F1
#
_cell.length_a   1.000
_cell.length_b   1.000
_cell.length_c   1.000
_cell.angle_alpha   90.00
_cell.angle_beta   90.00
_cell.angle_gamma   90.00
#
_symmetry.space_group_name_H-M   'P 1'
#
loop_
_entity.id
_entity.type
_entity.pdbx_description
1 polymer ?
#
loop_
_entity_poly.entity_id
_entity_poly.type
_entity_poly.pdbx_seq_one_letter_code
_entity_poly.pdbx_strand_id
1 'polypeptide(L)'
;MQQLAVSAKPVVVHVGLHWTSLVVSCLFTLNLVAMPFYFYLHMPIIPVEEEAVPGVNSTRAYVTLMQARYTPRLANQVYVSDVHSGIIALRTDLSSELLGLCDDHKALLVSRIQGSVFFSPSIQAMTIEFVCGKNHTNVDALWGHYYFGVHVANSVLWSSQHGDVSTICYLFDPFVHYWTCSILEFLSRVFLSGYIAHQCWRYFYDPVAQLFGDLRSNPQGKTCRNVQLVIGEPTSLVVSNAWIVLAFTMDILLHPGTLGSATLRLIQPFDVWGGVLGSLYFGRLVWVSYAALWLWNYLYKHSARLSPVSCTVCAWTTTVLGVVLTKIDFIWTLALQLFMAMFNVHQAVEAIDVTFGTIVSCVLYGLVPFGLAYVEGTYWRLCWAKINPTSFNGRAHRLAHGDVKLRFLTWLYRVHNKQDDATKSDRGSIYKLFAMDERSQRNATVSQNSTDCYVRSLSATMHQLDVARVSLASRIKWHKDMSLTFQSNLSTTSVLGELHVSEASDNSSSGPSVTLVGAKNALWVQ
;
A
#
# COMPACT_ATOMS: atom_id res chain seq x y z
N MET A 1 -32.99 -9.75 -58.03
CA MET A 1 -31.89 -8.78 -57.89
C MET A 1 -31.50 -8.68 -56.42
N GLN A 2 -30.53 -9.48 -55.99
CA GLN A 2 -29.93 -9.39 -54.66
C GLN A 2 -29.06 -8.12 -54.62
N GLN A 3 -29.40 -7.16 -53.78
CA GLN A 3 -28.52 -6.03 -53.49
C GLN A 3 -27.31 -6.56 -52.73
N LEU A 4 -26.17 -6.59 -53.43
CA LEU A 4 -24.84 -6.69 -52.83
C LEU A 4 -24.66 -5.49 -51.91
N ALA A 5 -24.86 -5.68 -50.61
CA ALA A 5 -24.38 -4.77 -49.60
C ALA A 5 -22.86 -4.80 -49.63
N VAL A 6 -22.26 -3.88 -50.40
CA VAL A 6 -20.84 -3.59 -50.34
C VAL A 6 -20.55 -3.14 -48.91
N SER A 7 -19.93 -4.02 -48.13
CA SER A 7 -19.42 -3.72 -46.80
C SER A 7 -18.33 -2.66 -46.93
N ALA A 8 -18.74 -1.39 -46.81
CA ALA A 8 -17.81 -0.27 -46.78
C ALA A 8 -16.92 -0.43 -45.55
N LYS A 9 -15.59 -0.53 -45.77
CA LYS A 9 -14.63 -0.58 -44.66
C LYS A 9 -14.85 0.64 -43.76
N PRO A 10 -15.01 0.46 -42.45
CA PRO A 10 -15.17 1.58 -41.53
C PRO A 10 -13.94 2.49 -41.62
N VAL A 11 -14.16 3.76 -41.95
CA VAL A 11 -13.11 4.76 -42.00
C VAL A 11 -12.87 5.25 -40.58
N VAL A 12 -11.72 4.89 -40.01
CA VAL A 12 -11.19 5.49 -38.78
C VAL A 12 -10.06 6.42 -39.11
N VAL A 13 -10.20 7.69 -38.69
CA VAL A 13 -9.29 8.77 -39.07
C VAL A 13 -8.10 8.86 -38.11
N HIS A 14 -8.32 8.56 -36.82
CA HIS A 14 -7.25 8.65 -35.82
C HIS A 14 -7.45 7.70 -34.63
N VAL A 15 -6.41 6.93 -34.29
CA VAL A 15 -6.34 6.11 -33.06
C VAL A 15 -5.23 6.66 -32.18
N GLY A 16 -5.57 7.10 -30.97
CA GLY A 16 -4.62 7.74 -30.04
C GLY A 16 -4.70 7.20 -28.62
N LEU A 17 -3.62 7.39 -27.86
CA LEU A 17 -3.59 7.13 -26.42
C LEU A 17 -4.04 8.37 -25.66
N HIS A 18 -4.81 8.17 -24.60
CA HIS A 18 -5.19 9.27 -23.72
C HIS A 18 -4.04 9.59 -22.75
N TRP A 19 -3.42 10.76 -22.93
CA TRP A 19 -2.16 11.15 -22.28
C TRP A 19 -2.25 11.15 -20.75
N THR A 20 -3.29 11.74 -20.17
CA THR A 20 -3.40 11.81 -18.70
C THR A 20 -3.56 10.43 -18.07
N SER A 21 -4.26 9.49 -18.74
CA SER A 21 -4.34 8.11 -18.23
C SER A 21 -3.01 7.37 -18.32
N LEU A 22 -2.21 7.62 -19.37
CA LEU A 22 -0.87 7.07 -19.48
C LEU A 22 0.03 7.61 -18.35
N VAL A 23 0.03 8.93 -18.12
CA VAL A 23 0.83 9.56 -17.06
C VAL A 23 0.46 9.00 -15.69
N VAL A 24 -0.84 8.92 -15.37
CA VAL A 24 -1.30 8.38 -14.09
C VAL A 24 -0.90 6.91 -13.93
N SER A 25 -1.07 6.07 -14.96
CA SER A 25 -0.63 4.67 -14.94
C SER A 25 0.88 4.55 -14.70
N CYS A 26 1.68 5.37 -15.38
CA CYS A 26 3.13 5.42 -15.21
C CYS A 26 3.51 5.84 -13.78
N LEU A 27 2.83 6.83 -13.18
CA LEU A 27 3.08 7.25 -11.80
C LEU A 27 2.77 6.14 -10.79
N PHE A 28 1.67 5.41 -10.94
CA PHE A 28 1.37 4.24 -10.09
C PHE A 28 2.43 3.15 -10.24
N THR A 29 2.87 2.90 -11.47
CA THR A 29 3.93 1.90 -11.75
C THR A 29 5.26 2.33 -11.14
N LEU A 30 5.64 3.60 -11.30
CA LEU A 30 6.87 4.15 -10.74
C LEU A 30 6.86 4.07 -9.21
N ASN A 31 5.74 4.40 -8.56
CA ASN A 31 5.60 4.26 -7.11
C ASN A 31 5.76 2.79 -6.66
N LEU A 32 5.17 1.82 -7.38
CA LEU A 32 5.33 0.39 -7.05
C LEU A 32 6.77 -0.10 -7.19
N VAL A 33 7.46 0.33 -8.25
CA VAL A 33 8.87 -0.03 -8.53
C VAL A 33 9.81 0.67 -7.54
N ALA A 34 9.48 1.88 -7.09
CA ALA A 34 10.28 2.66 -6.15
C ALA A 34 10.08 2.26 -4.67
N MET A 35 8.95 1.65 -4.31
CA MET A 35 8.62 1.27 -2.92
C MET A 35 9.67 0.44 -2.16
N PRO A 36 10.42 -0.51 -2.78
CA PRO A 36 11.53 -1.18 -2.09
C PRO A 36 12.60 -0.21 -1.61
N PHE A 37 12.80 0.90 -2.33
CA PHE A 37 13.84 1.89 -2.03
C PHE A 37 13.41 2.95 -1.02
N TYR A 38 12.14 2.98 -0.59
CA TYR A 38 11.70 3.89 0.47
C TYR A 38 12.43 3.63 1.79
N PHE A 39 12.99 2.42 1.98
CA PHE A 39 13.94 2.10 3.04
C PHE A 39 15.12 3.10 3.10
N TYR A 40 15.69 3.45 1.95
CA TYR A 40 16.87 4.32 1.85
C TYR A 40 16.57 5.81 2.03
N LEU A 41 15.30 6.17 2.22
CA LEU A 41 14.95 7.51 2.71
C LEU A 41 15.33 7.69 4.19
N HIS A 42 15.47 6.58 4.91
CA HIS A 42 15.80 6.55 6.33
C HIS A 42 17.22 6.05 6.59
N MET A 43 17.73 5.18 5.73
CA MET A 43 19.03 4.54 5.87
C MET A 43 19.97 4.81 4.69
N PRO A 44 21.29 4.89 4.92
CA PRO A 44 22.27 4.90 3.84
C PRO A 44 22.30 3.57 3.08
N ILE A 45 22.75 3.60 1.82
CA ILE A 45 22.94 2.38 1.02
C ILE A 45 24.13 1.57 1.54
N ILE A 46 25.22 2.26 1.85
CA ILE A 46 26.43 1.68 2.41
C ILE A 46 26.61 2.35 3.79
N PRO A 47 26.41 1.63 4.89
CA PRO A 47 26.71 2.18 6.20
C PRO A 47 28.19 2.46 6.33
N VAL A 48 28.52 3.56 7.01
CA VAL A 48 29.86 3.72 7.57
C VAL A 48 30.01 2.66 8.65
N GLU A 49 31.08 1.88 8.59
CA GLU A 49 31.41 0.87 9.59
C GLU A 49 31.63 1.59 10.93
N GLU A 50 30.59 1.68 11.75
CA GLU A 50 30.73 2.03 13.15
C GLU A 50 31.14 0.75 13.89
N GLU A 51 32.21 0.86 14.69
CA GLU A 51 32.68 -0.22 15.55
C GLU A 51 31.47 -0.77 16.33
N ALA A 52 31.21 -2.06 16.16
CA ALA A 52 30.10 -2.76 16.81
C ALA A 52 30.07 -2.37 18.30
N VAL A 53 28.89 -1.98 18.81
CA VAL A 53 28.67 -1.65 20.22
C VAL A 53 29.40 -2.67 21.08
N PRO A 54 30.49 -2.30 21.78
CA PRO A 54 31.31 -3.31 22.41
C PRO A 54 30.61 -3.78 23.69
N GLY A 55 30.83 -5.04 24.08
CA GLY A 55 30.10 -5.68 25.19
C GLY A 55 30.12 -4.88 26.50
N VAL A 56 29.16 -5.17 27.38
CA VAL A 56 28.73 -4.55 28.67
C VAL A 56 29.73 -3.72 29.51
N ASN A 57 31.05 -3.87 29.35
CA ASN A 57 32.04 -2.94 29.94
C ASN A 57 32.26 -1.66 29.11
N SER A 58 31.63 -1.55 27.93
CA SER A 58 31.84 -0.49 26.94
C SER A 58 30.65 0.45 26.79
N THR A 59 29.61 0.22 27.59
CA THR A 59 28.36 0.99 27.66
C THR A 59 28.64 2.47 27.91
N ARG A 60 29.53 2.78 28.86
CA ARG A 60 29.93 4.17 29.15
C ARG A 60 30.79 4.78 28.04
N ALA A 61 31.67 4.00 27.41
CA ALA A 61 32.51 4.49 26.32
C ALA A 61 31.68 4.86 25.09
N TYR A 62 30.69 4.03 24.74
CA TYR A 62 29.76 4.29 23.64
C TYR A 62 28.88 5.51 23.92
N VAL A 63 28.32 5.64 25.13
CA VAL A 63 27.57 6.83 25.54
C VAL A 63 28.46 8.08 25.42
N THR A 64 29.70 8.03 25.92
CA THR A 64 30.66 9.15 25.85
C THR A 64 30.99 9.52 24.40
N LEU A 65 31.16 8.53 23.52
CA LEU A 65 31.41 8.75 22.09
C LEU A 65 30.22 9.48 21.43
N MET A 66 29.00 9.01 21.69
CA MET A 66 27.78 9.62 21.15
C MET A 66 27.54 11.02 21.71
N GLN A 67 27.81 11.23 23.00
CA GLN A 67 27.79 12.54 23.63
C GLN A 67 28.76 13.50 22.94
N ALA A 68 30.01 13.10 22.75
CA ALA A 68 31.03 13.93 22.11
C ALA A 68 30.64 14.31 20.67
N ARG A 69 29.98 13.41 19.94
CA ARG A 69 29.57 13.62 18.56
C ARG A 69 28.30 14.47 18.42
N TYR A 70 27.28 14.22 19.22
CA TYR A 70 25.94 14.80 19.02
C TYR A 70 25.61 15.96 19.95
N THR A 71 26.23 16.09 21.12
CA THR A 71 25.98 17.23 22.03
C THR A 71 26.25 18.59 21.35
N PRO A 72 27.36 18.79 20.59
CA PRO A 72 27.59 20.05 19.88
C PRO A 72 26.56 20.33 18.79
N ARG A 73 26.05 19.28 18.12
CA ARG A 73 25.02 19.42 17.08
C ARG A 73 23.66 19.78 17.69
N LEU A 74 23.31 19.11 18.79
CA LEU A 74 22.08 19.34 19.55
C LEU A 74 22.07 20.70 20.26
N ALA A 75 23.23 21.32 20.48
CA ALA A 75 23.28 22.69 20.99
C ALA A 75 22.60 23.69 20.02
N ASN A 76 22.73 23.48 18.71
CA ASN A 76 22.16 24.38 17.70
C ASN A 76 20.77 23.95 17.21
N GLN A 77 20.42 22.67 17.34
CA GLN A 77 19.20 22.09 16.79
C GLN A 77 18.54 21.13 17.80
N VAL A 78 17.23 21.24 17.98
CA VAL A 78 16.45 20.34 18.87
C VAL A 78 16.34 18.92 18.29
N TYR A 79 16.43 18.80 16.97
CA TYR A 79 16.31 17.56 16.22
C TYR A 79 17.47 17.46 15.22
N VAL A 80 18.18 16.34 15.23
CA VAL A 80 19.25 16.03 14.27
C VAL A 80 19.01 14.64 13.70
N SER A 81 18.88 14.54 12.38
CA SER A 81 18.94 13.25 11.67
C SER A 81 20.27 13.16 10.93
N ASP A 82 21.10 12.18 11.30
CA ASP A 82 22.31 11.89 10.55
C ASP A 82 22.00 10.90 9.43
N VAL A 83 22.07 11.38 8.19
CA VAL A 83 21.76 10.57 7.00
C VAL A 83 22.82 9.49 6.76
N HIS A 84 24.06 9.69 7.23
CA HIS A 84 25.17 8.78 6.94
C HIS A 84 25.19 7.56 7.86
N SER A 85 24.66 7.70 9.08
CA SER A 85 24.55 6.61 10.06
C SER A 85 23.10 6.15 10.26
N GLY A 86 22.10 6.89 9.77
CA GLY A 86 20.69 6.63 10.05
C GLY A 86 20.26 7.01 11.47
N ILE A 87 21.19 7.55 12.28
CA ILE A 87 20.96 7.92 13.67
C ILE A 87 20.04 9.14 13.78
N ILE A 88 19.13 9.10 14.76
CA ILE A 88 18.27 10.22 15.11
C ILE A 88 18.59 10.66 16.54
N ALA A 89 18.91 11.94 16.71
CA ALA A 89 19.19 12.54 18.00
C ALA A 89 18.20 13.68 18.29
N LEU A 90 17.69 13.72 19.52
CA LEU A 90 16.62 14.59 20.00
C LEU A 90 17.07 15.29 21.29
N ARG A 91 16.73 16.56 21.46
CA ARG A 91 16.94 17.33 22.69
C ARG A 91 15.60 17.70 23.30
N THR A 92 15.49 17.55 24.61
CA THR A 92 14.39 18.08 25.42
C THR A 92 14.95 19.07 26.43
N ASP A 93 14.47 20.30 26.40
CA ASP A 93 14.89 21.34 27.34
C ASP A 93 14.03 21.24 28.61
N LEU A 94 14.67 21.21 29.79
CA LEU A 94 13.96 21.11 31.07
C LEU A 94 13.39 22.50 31.44
N SER A 95 12.22 22.82 30.89
CA SER A 95 11.51 24.06 31.18
C SER A 95 10.86 24.04 32.57
N SER A 96 10.54 25.22 33.10
CA SER A 96 9.79 25.36 34.36
C SER A 96 8.42 24.68 34.32
N GLU A 97 7.78 24.62 33.14
CA GLU A 97 6.52 23.90 32.92
C GLU A 97 6.70 22.40 33.10
N LEU A 98 7.79 21.84 32.56
CA LEU A 98 8.09 20.43 32.67
C LEU A 98 8.40 20.05 34.14
N LEU A 99 9.18 20.87 34.84
CA LEU A 99 9.51 20.69 36.26
C LEU A 99 8.26 20.75 37.16
N GLY A 100 7.24 21.53 36.79
CA GLY A 100 5.96 21.60 37.51
C GLY A 100 5.13 20.29 37.48
N LEU A 101 5.49 19.32 36.65
CA LEU A 101 4.79 18.02 36.55
C LEU A 101 5.31 16.96 37.54
N CYS A 102 6.32 17.29 38.34
CA CYS A 102 7.02 16.34 39.22
C CYS A 102 6.19 15.81 40.40
N ASP A 103 5.20 16.57 40.86
CA ASP A 103 4.41 16.20 42.05
C ASP A 103 3.32 15.16 41.73
N ASP A 104 2.39 15.49 40.82
CA ASP A 104 1.19 14.66 40.59
C ASP A 104 1.10 14.03 39.18
N HIS A 105 1.99 14.40 38.25
CA HIS A 105 1.81 14.09 36.82
C HIS A 105 3.05 13.46 36.16
N LYS A 106 3.73 12.56 36.87
CA LYS A 106 4.96 11.87 36.40
C LYS A 106 4.81 11.13 35.07
N ALA A 107 3.64 10.56 34.79
CA ALA A 107 3.33 9.94 33.51
C ALA A 107 3.31 10.96 32.36
N LEU A 108 2.71 12.13 32.62
CA LEU A 108 2.65 13.23 31.67
C LEU A 108 4.05 13.81 31.45
N LEU A 109 4.84 13.96 32.52
CA LEU A 109 6.25 14.38 32.46
C LEU A 109 7.04 13.55 31.44
N VAL A 110 7.03 12.22 31.58
CA VAL A 110 7.74 11.31 30.66
C VAL A 110 7.23 11.47 29.22
N SER A 111 5.91 11.60 29.02
CA SER A 111 5.35 11.75 27.67
C SER A 111 5.75 13.06 26.98
N ARG A 112 6.16 14.09 27.72
CA ARG A 112 6.66 15.35 27.16
C ARG A 112 8.13 15.29 26.74
N ILE A 113 8.86 14.26 27.16
CA ILE A 113 10.25 14.04 26.77
C ILE A 113 10.28 13.42 25.37
N GLN A 114 11.09 14.00 24.49
CA GLN A 114 11.24 13.50 23.13
C GLN A 114 11.93 12.12 23.12
N GLY A 115 11.42 11.19 22.32
CA GLY A 115 11.92 9.81 22.27
C GLY A 115 11.40 8.88 23.37
N SER A 116 10.55 9.39 24.28
CA SER A 116 9.95 8.60 25.38
C SER A 116 9.20 7.35 24.95
N VAL A 117 8.73 7.30 23.70
CA VAL A 117 8.09 6.14 23.05
C VAL A 117 8.93 4.85 23.13
N PHE A 118 10.25 5.00 23.28
CA PHE A 118 11.21 3.92 23.36
C PHE A 118 11.88 3.83 24.74
N PHE A 119 11.27 4.38 25.80
CA PHE A 119 11.82 4.29 27.16
C PHE A 119 11.33 3.01 27.85
N SER A 120 12.27 2.23 28.39
CA SER A 120 11.93 1.12 29.28
C SER A 120 11.46 1.65 30.64
N PRO A 121 10.74 0.86 31.46
CA PRO A 121 10.25 1.30 32.76
C PRO A 121 11.35 1.80 33.70
N SER A 122 12.56 1.23 33.61
CA SER A 122 13.71 1.67 34.40
C SER A 122 14.24 3.03 33.95
N ILE A 123 14.31 3.25 32.63
CA ILE A 123 14.72 4.53 32.06
C ILE A 123 13.70 5.61 32.38
N GLN A 124 12.40 5.27 32.38
CA GLN A 124 11.36 6.19 32.84
C GLN A 124 11.57 6.58 34.31
N ALA A 125 11.80 5.61 35.20
CA ALA A 125 12.05 5.87 36.62
C ALA A 125 13.31 6.71 36.85
N MET A 126 14.42 6.37 36.17
CA MET A 126 15.68 7.11 36.22
C MET A 126 15.51 8.56 35.71
N THR A 127 14.76 8.74 34.62
CA THR A 127 14.50 10.06 34.05
C THR A 127 13.65 10.91 35.01
N ILE A 128 12.64 10.31 35.64
CA ILE A 128 11.82 11.00 36.65
C ILE A 128 12.68 11.40 37.85
N GLU A 129 13.53 10.50 38.34
CA GLU A 129 14.44 10.79 39.46
C GLU A 129 15.42 11.91 39.12
N PHE A 130 15.94 11.95 37.89
CA PHE A 130 16.80 13.03 37.44
C PHE A 130 16.07 14.37 37.34
N VAL A 131 14.92 14.41 36.67
CA VAL A 131 14.19 15.67 36.42
C VAL A 131 13.59 16.24 37.71
N CYS A 132 13.12 15.37 38.61
CA CYS A 132 12.47 15.78 39.86
C CYS A 132 13.39 15.73 41.09
N GLY A 133 14.61 15.22 40.93
CA GLY A 133 15.58 15.07 42.00
C GLY A 133 16.31 16.36 42.30
N LYS A 134 16.55 16.64 43.59
CA LYS A 134 17.15 17.89 44.07
C LYS A 134 18.62 18.10 43.65
N ASN A 135 19.34 17.03 43.30
CA ASN A 135 20.76 17.08 42.99
C ASN A 135 21.09 16.87 41.50
N HIS A 136 20.09 16.77 40.60
CA HIS A 136 20.26 16.56 39.15
C HIS A 136 21.51 15.72 38.80
N THR A 137 21.60 14.49 39.33
CA THR A 137 22.75 13.61 39.05
C THR A 137 22.78 13.25 37.57
N ASN A 138 23.94 13.39 36.91
CA ASN A 138 24.04 13.11 35.47
C ASN A 138 23.41 11.76 35.11
N VAL A 139 22.53 11.79 34.12
CA VAL A 139 21.92 10.59 33.54
C VAL A 139 22.80 10.16 32.37
N ASP A 140 23.25 8.92 32.40
CA ASP A 140 23.92 8.25 31.30
C ASP A 140 23.35 6.85 31.18
N ALA A 141 22.59 6.58 30.13
CA ALA A 141 21.95 5.29 29.94
C ALA A 141 22.03 4.83 28.48
N LEU A 142 22.17 3.51 28.30
CA LEU A 142 22.11 2.83 27.02
C LEU A 142 21.32 1.54 27.22
N TRP A 143 20.37 1.28 26.33
CA TRP A 143 19.59 0.05 26.29
C TRP A 143 19.38 -0.43 24.86
N GLY A 144 19.21 -1.75 24.74
CA GLY A 144 18.97 -2.44 23.47
C GLY A 144 17.49 -2.67 23.18
N HIS A 145 17.16 -2.71 21.90
CA HIS A 145 15.88 -3.14 21.36
C HIS A 145 16.03 -4.54 20.78
N TYR A 146 15.11 -5.43 21.12
CA TYR A 146 15.13 -6.82 20.69
C TYR A 146 13.87 -7.16 19.91
N TYR A 147 14.04 -7.98 18.87
CA TYR A 147 12.98 -8.50 18.01
C TYR A 147 13.18 -10.00 17.84
N PHE A 148 12.23 -10.80 18.31
CA PHE A 148 12.36 -12.26 18.44
C PHE A 148 13.66 -12.70 19.13
N GLY A 149 14.11 -11.95 20.14
CA GLY A 149 15.36 -12.19 20.87
C GLY A 149 16.64 -11.73 20.13
N VAL A 150 16.53 -11.24 18.90
CA VAL A 150 17.64 -10.66 18.14
C VAL A 150 17.75 -9.17 18.43
N HIS A 151 18.96 -8.67 18.69
CA HIS A 151 19.20 -7.25 18.90
C HIS A 151 19.07 -6.46 17.59
N VAL A 152 18.24 -5.41 17.55
CA VAL A 152 17.88 -4.69 16.32
C VAL A 152 18.14 -3.18 16.33
N ALA A 153 18.27 -2.55 17.50
CA ALA A 153 18.56 -1.13 17.62
C ALA A 153 19.07 -0.80 19.03
N ASN A 154 19.76 0.33 19.18
CA ASN A 154 20.16 0.90 20.46
C ASN A 154 19.41 2.19 20.73
N SER A 155 19.26 2.50 22.01
CA SER A 155 18.85 3.83 22.46
C SER A 155 19.77 4.32 23.56
N VAL A 156 20.12 5.60 23.46
CA VAL A 156 21.02 6.26 24.39
C VAL A 156 20.33 7.48 24.95
N LEU A 157 20.47 7.69 26.25
CA LEU A 157 19.96 8.86 26.95
C LEU A 157 21.08 9.48 27.75
N TRP A 158 21.24 10.80 27.64
CA TRP A 158 22.14 11.52 28.54
C TRP A 158 21.62 12.88 28.95
N SER A 159 22.07 13.34 30.11
CA SER A 159 21.89 14.73 30.54
C SER A 159 23.01 15.61 30.01
N SER A 160 22.67 16.81 29.56
CA SER A 160 23.63 17.84 29.15
C SER A 160 23.16 19.22 29.62
N GLN A 161 24.07 20.19 29.66
CA GLN A 161 23.71 21.59 29.92
C GLN A 161 23.86 22.40 28.64
N HIS A 162 22.82 23.16 28.29
CA HIS A 162 22.82 24.07 27.16
C HIS A 162 22.61 25.49 27.68
N GLY A 163 23.72 26.24 27.81
CA GLY A 163 23.70 27.51 28.53
C GLY A 163 23.36 27.28 29.99
N ASP A 164 22.34 27.99 30.50
CA ASP A 164 21.88 27.88 31.88
C ASP A 164 20.76 26.82 32.06
N VAL A 165 20.34 26.15 30.99
CA VAL A 165 19.23 25.20 31.00
C VAL A 165 19.75 23.76 30.97
N SER A 166 19.33 22.96 31.95
CA SER A 166 19.55 21.51 31.92
C SER A 166 18.71 20.88 30.80
N THR A 167 19.30 19.97 30.04
CA THR A 167 18.67 19.32 28.88
C THR A 167 18.85 17.81 28.97
N ILE A 168 17.89 17.09 28.38
CA ILE A 168 17.95 15.65 28.20
C ILE A 168 18.07 15.39 26.70
N CYS A 169 19.12 14.66 26.33
CA CYS A 169 19.40 14.26 24.97
C CYS A 169 19.08 12.78 24.82
N TYR A 170 18.26 12.45 23.83
CA TYR A 170 17.92 11.09 23.45
C TYR A 170 18.48 10.79 22.06
N LEU A 171 19.00 9.59 21.86
CA LEU A 171 19.49 9.12 20.58
C LEU A 171 18.96 7.73 20.30
N PHE A 172 18.51 7.54 19.06
CA PHE A 172 18.11 6.25 18.51
C PHE A 172 19.11 5.86 17.42
N ASP A 173 19.79 4.75 17.66
CA ASP A 173 20.71 4.13 16.71
C ASP A 173 20.06 2.87 16.14
N PRO A 174 19.55 2.92 14.90
CA PRO A 174 18.99 1.76 14.26
C PRO A 174 20.13 0.87 13.73
N PHE A 175 20.71 0.08 14.64
CA PHE A 175 21.87 -0.79 14.46
C PHE A 175 22.05 -1.29 13.02
N VAL A 176 23.07 -0.79 12.32
CA VAL A 176 23.28 -1.14 10.93
C VAL A 176 24.20 -2.34 10.82
N HIS A 177 23.73 -3.35 10.08
CA HIS A 177 24.46 -4.58 9.79
C HIS A 177 25.82 -4.32 9.11
N TYR A 178 26.69 -5.34 9.13
CA TYR A 178 27.92 -5.35 8.35
C TYR A 178 27.66 -4.95 6.89
N TRP A 179 28.59 -4.20 6.29
CA TRP A 179 28.46 -3.67 4.93
C TRP A 179 28.10 -4.75 3.88
N THR A 180 28.57 -5.98 4.06
CA THR A 180 28.24 -7.13 3.20
C THR A 180 26.75 -7.48 3.23
N CYS A 181 26.11 -7.46 4.42
CA CYS A 181 24.69 -7.71 4.58
C CYS A 181 23.87 -6.57 3.94
N SER A 182 24.28 -5.31 4.14
CA SER A 182 23.61 -4.15 3.54
C SER A 182 23.64 -4.16 2.01
N ILE A 183 24.76 -4.59 1.40
CA ILE A 183 24.84 -4.75 -0.06
C ILE A 183 23.92 -5.88 -0.53
N LEU A 184 23.89 -7.02 0.17
CA LEU A 184 23.01 -8.13 -0.18
C LEU A 184 21.52 -7.72 -0.12
N GLU A 185 21.13 -6.98 0.91
CA GLU A 185 19.80 -6.39 1.04
C GLU A 185 19.50 -5.38 -0.08
N PHE A 186 20.46 -4.54 -0.44
CA PHE A 186 20.31 -3.63 -1.57
C PHE A 186 20.09 -4.38 -2.89
N LEU A 187 20.90 -5.39 -3.17
CA LEU A 187 20.77 -6.23 -4.36
C LEU A 187 19.43 -6.98 -4.38
N SER A 188 18.94 -7.45 -3.23
CA SER A 188 17.64 -8.11 -3.14
C SER A 188 16.48 -7.14 -3.43
N ARG A 189 16.57 -5.88 -2.98
CA ARG A 189 15.60 -4.81 -3.29
C ARG A 189 15.64 -4.39 -4.75
N VAL A 190 16.84 -4.32 -5.36
CA VAL A 190 17.01 -4.09 -6.81
C VAL A 190 16.38 -5.22 -7.61
N PHE A 191 16.61 -6.48 -7.22
CA PHE A 191 15.99 -7.63 -7.86
C PHE A 191 14.46 -7.60 -7.72
N LEU A 192 13.93 -7.32 -6.53
CA LEU A 192 12.49 -7.21 -6.29
C LEU A 192 11.87 -6.09 -7.14
N SER A 193 12.51 -4.92 -7.19
CA SER A 193 12.08 -3.79 -8.02
C SER A 193 12.08 -4.13 -9.52
N GLY A 194 13.14 -4.76 -10.01
CA GLY A 194 13.24 -5.26 -11.38
C GLY A 194 12.18 -6.32 -11.71
N TYR A 195 11.90 -7.22 -10.78
CA TYR A 195 10.85 -8.23 -10.93
C TYR A 195 9.46 -7.57 -11.02
N ILE A 196 9.15 -6.56 -10.18
CA ILE A 196 7.89 -5.81 -10.26
C ILE A 196 7.78 -5.09 -11.60
N ALA A 197 8.84 -4.43 -12.06
CA ALA A 197 8.86 -3.75 -13.36
C ALA A 197 8.62 -4.75 -14.50
N HIS A 198 9.28 -5.91 -14.47
CA HIS A 198 9.07 -6.99 -15.43
C HIS A 198 7.62 -7.49 -15.43
N GLN A 199 7.02 -7.69 -14.25
CA GLN A 199 5.63 -8.13 -14.11
C GLN A 199 4.65 -7.09 -14.68
N CYS A 200 4.85 -5.80 -14.38
CA CYS A 200 4.04 -4.72 -14.93
C CYS A 200 4.18 -4.64 -16.46
N TRP A 201 5.40 -4.80 -16.98
CA TRP A 201 5.64 -4.77 -18.42
C TRP A 201 4.98 -5.95 -19.11
N ARG A 202 5.31 -7.18 -18.70
CA ARG A 202 4.91 -8.41 -19.38
C ARG A 202 3.41 -8.69 -19.31
N TYR A 203 2.76 -8.39 -18.18
CA TYR A 203 1.37 -8.78 -17.93
C TYR A 203 0.38 -7.62 -18.02
N PHE A 204 0.83 -6.38 -18.15
CA PHE A 204 -0.04 -5.21 -18.29
C PHE A 204 0.32 -4.37 -19.52
N TYR A 205 1.50 -3.77 -19.60
CA TYR A 205 1.84 -2.84 -20.68
C TYR A 205 2.00 -3.51 -22.06
N ASP A 206 2.58 -4.71 -22.13
CA ASP A 206 2.69 -5.48 -23.38
C ASP A 206 1.29 -5.84 -23.94
N PRO A 207 0.35 -6.40 -23.16
CA PRO A 207 -1.05 -6.53 -23.58
C PRO A 207 -1.72 -5.22 -24.00
N VAL A 208 -1.47 -4.10 -23.30
CA VAL A 208 -2.02 -2.78 -23.68
C VAL A 208 -1.47 -2.32 -25.03
N ALA A 209 -0.17 -2.52 -25.29
CA ALA A 209 0.47 -2.18 -26.56
C ALA A 209 -0.11 -3.01 -27.72
N GLN A 210 -0.36 -4.30 -27.49
CA GLN A 210 -1.00 -5.18 -28.47
C GLN A 210 -2.45 -4.74 -28.76
N LEU A 211 -3.23 -4.41 -27.73
CA LEU A 211 -4.57 -3.85 -27.90
C LEU A 211 -4.56 -2.55 -28.72
N PHE A 212 -3.60 -1.66 -28.45
CA PHE A 212 -3.46 -0.43 -29.21
C PHE A 212 -3.09 -0.69 -30.68
N GLY A 213 -2.18 -1.63 -30.94
CA GLY A 213 -1.81 -2.06 -32.29
C GLY A 213 -3.00 -2.63 -33.08
N ASP A 214 -3.84 -3.41 -32.41
CA ASP A 214 -5.04 -4.00 -33.00
C ASP A 214 -6.13 -2.97 -33.30
N LEU A 215 -6.36 -2.04 -32.38
CA LEU A 215 -7.30 -0.94 -32.62
C LEU A 215 -6.86 -0.06 -33.80
N ARG A 216 -5.55 0.03 -34.04
CA ARG A 216 -4.97 0.76 -35.18
C ARG A 216 -5.06 -0.01 -36.50
N SER A 217 -4.93 -1.34 -36.46
CA SER A 217 -4.95 -2.19 -37.66
C SER A 217 -6.36 -2.60 -38.10
N ASN A 218 -7.26 -2.87 -37.15
CA ASN A 218 -8.65 -3.25 -37.37
C ASN A 218 -9.57 -2.37 -36.50
N PRO A 219 -9.84 -1.13 -36.93
CA PRO A 219 -10.88 -0.32 -36.30
C PRO A 219 -12.22 -1.05 -36.36
N GLN A 220 -12.79 -1.37 -35.19
CA GLN A 220 -14.02 -2.13 -35.08
C GLN A 220 -15.17 -1.47 -35.86
N GLY A 221 -15.54 -2.06 -37.00
CA GLY A 221 -16.88 -2.14 -37.63
C GLY A 221 -17.75 -0.89 -37.84
N LYS A 222 -17.42 0.27 -37.26
CA LYS A 222 -18.19 1.50 -37.25
C LYS A 222 -17.33 2.63 -37.81
N THR A 223 -17.91 3.47 -38.66
CA THR A 223 -17.29 4.72 -39.12
C THR A 223 -17.14 5.69 -37.95
N CYS A 224 -15.98 5.63 -37.27
CA CYS A 224 -15.64 6.46 -36.13
C CYS A 224 -14.53 7.44 -36.52
N ARG A 225 -14.69 8.73 -36.23
CA ARG A 225 -13.67 9.74 -36.56
C ARG A 225 -12.43 9.55 -35.71
N ASN A 226 -12.61 9.46 -34.40
CA ASN A 226 -11.52 9.38 -33.42
C ASN A 226 -11.75 8.24 -32.44
N VAL A 227 -10.74 7.41 -32.25
CA VAL A 227 -10.70 6.37 -31.20
C VAL A 227 -9.59 6.73 -30.21
N GLN A 228 -9.92 6.77 -28.91
CA GLN A 228 -8.98 7.02 -27.83
C GLN A 228 -8.98 5.85 -26.85
N LEU A 229 -7.79 5.30 -26.58
CA LEU A 229 -7.60 4.28 -25.55
C LEU A 229 -7.21 4.95 -24.23
N VAL A 230 -8.02 4.73 -23.21
CA VAL A 230 -7.80 5.12 -21.82
C VAL A 230 -7.25 3.91 -21.08
N ILE A 231 -6.05 4.04 -20.52
CA ILE A 231 -5.32 2.94 -19.87
C ILE A 231 -5.69 2.88 -18.39
N GLY A 232 -5.86 1.66 -17.87
CA GLY A 232 -5.97 1.39 -16.42
C GLY A 232 -4.61 1.50 -15.71
N GLU A 233 -4.44 0.76 -14.61
CA GLU A 233 -3.19 0.73 -13.84
C GLU A 233 -2.90 -0.66 -13.25
N PRO A 234 -1.62 -1.05 -13.07
CA PRO A 234 -1.23 -2.44 -12.78
C PRO A 234 -1.26 -2.84 -11.30
N THR A 235 -1.62 -1.97 -10.35
CA THR A 235 -1.48 -2.24 -8.90
C THR A 235 -2.16 -3.53 -8.47
N SER A 236 -3.42 -3.76 -8.87
CA SER A 236 -4.13 -5.00 -8.51
C SER A 236 -3.48 -6.24 -9.13
N LEU A 237 -2.75 -6.12 -10.25
CA LEU A 237 -2.00 -7.21 -10.85
C LEU A 237 -0.78 -7.59 -10.01
N VAL A 238 -0.04 -6.59 -9.52
CA VAL A 238 1.14 -6.80 -8.65
C VAL A 238 0.72 -7.36 -7.29
N VAL A 239 -0.30 -6.77 -6.66
CA VAL A 239 -0.83 -7.22 -5.36
C VAL A 239 -1.42 -8.63 -5.42
N SER A 240 -1.84 -9.08 -6.61
CA SER A 240 -2.33 -10.43 -6.83
C SER A 240 -1.24 -11.52 -6.77
N ASN A 241 0.05 -11.15 -6.81
CA ASN A 241 1.17 -12.09 -6.77
C ASN A 241 1.67 -12.30 -5.33
N ALA A 242 1.46 -13.51 -4.80
CA ALA A 242 1.82 -13.89 -3.45
C ALA A 242 3.30 -13.62 -3.11
N TRP A 243 4.20 -13.92 -4.06
CA TRP A 243 5.64 -13.80 -3.83
C TRP A 243 6.08 -12.35 -3.64
N ILE A 244 5.49 -11.42 -4.41
CA ILE A 244 5.79 -9.99 -4.27
C ILE A 244 5.30 -9.48 -2.92
N VAL A 245 4.06 -9.83 -2.57
CA VAL A 245 3.44 -9.39 -1.31
C VAL A 245 4.20 -9.94 -0.10
N LEU A 246 4.57 -11.22 -0.11
CA LEU A 246 5.36 -11.84 0.94
C LEU A 246 6.76 -11.24 1.03
N ALA A 247 7.44 -11.02 -0.10
CA ALA A 247 8.77 -10.40 -0.12
C ALA A 247 8.76 -8.99 0.51
N PHE A 248 7.78 -8.14 0.14
CA PHE A 248 7.65 -6.82 0.77
C PHE A 248 7.31 -6.88 2.25
N THR A 249 6.40 -7.79 2.63
CA THR A 249 6.00 -7.93 4.04
C THR A 249 7.20 -8.39 4.88
N MET A 250 7.96 -9.37 4.39
CA MET A 250 9.17 -9.82 5.07
C MET A 250 10.25 -8.74 5.11
N ASP A 251 10.45 -7.97 4.04
CA ASP A 251 11.39 -6.84 4.05
C ASP A 251 11.03 -5.80 5.13
N ILE A 252 9.74 -5.53 5.35
CA ILE A 252 9.30 -4.63 6.43
C ILE A 252 9.56 -5.26 7.82
N LEU A 253 9.21 -6.54 7.99
CA LEU A 253 9.32 -7.23 9.27
C LEU A 253 10.76 -7.49 9.70
N LEU A 254 11.68 -7.66 8.74
CA LEU A 254 13.10 -7.89 9.02
C LEU A 254 13.86 -6.62 9.43
N HIS A 255 13.28 -5.43 9.23
CA HIS A 255 13.94 -4.15 9.51
C HIS A 255 13.14 -3.25 10.48
N PRO A 256 12.85 -3.72 11.71
CA PRO A 256 12.06 -2.96 12.68
C PRO A 256 12.77 -1.65 13.13
N GLY A 257 14.10 -1.60 13.13
CA GLY A 257 14.84 -0.37 13.45
C GLY A 257 14.56 0.79 12.48
N THR A 258 14.29 0.48 11.21
CA THR A 258 13.91 1.51 10.22
C THR A 258 12.51 2.03 10.47
N LEU A 259 11.58 1.16 10.89
CA LEU A 259 10.25 1.56 11.34
C LEU A 259 10.31 2.45 12.58
N GLY A 260 11.20 2.13 13.53
CA GLY A 260 11.45 2.96 14.71
C GLY A 260 11.97 4.36 14.34
N SER A 261 12.91 4.42 13.40
CA SER A 261 13.43 5.68 12.86
C SER A 261 12.33 6.50 12.18
N ALA A 262 11.53 5.88 11.30
CA ALA A 262 10.41 6.53 10.63
C ALA A 262 9.36 7.05 11.63
N THR A 263 9.11 6.30 12.71
CA THR A 263 8.23 6.71 13.81
C THR A 263 8.74 7.96 14.50
N LEU A 264 10.03 8.01 14.85
CA LEU A 264 10.63 9.20 15.47
C LEU A 264 10.58 10.42 14.55
N ARG A 265 10.82 10.26 13.24
CA ARG A 265 10.66 11.36 12.28
C ARG A 265 9.23 11.83 12.17
N LEU A 266 8.28 10.90 12.19
CA LEU A 266 6.86 11.21 12.08
C LEU A 266 6.37 12.05 13.25
N ILE A 267 6.77 11.73 14.48
CA ILE A 267 6.30 12.42 15.68
C ILE A 267 6.91 13.81 15.89
N GLN A 268 7.99 14.17 15.17
CA GLN A 268 8.62 15.48 15.33
C GLN A 268 7.63 16.62 15.03
N PRO A 269 7.49 17.60 15.94
CA PRO A 269 6.55 18.71 15.76
C PRO A 269 7.07 19.81 14.82
N PHE A 270 8.38 20.02 14.77
CA PHE A 270 8.99 21.15 14.06
C PHE A 270 9.68 20.78 12.73
N ASP A 271 9.86 19.48 12.46
CA ASP A 271 10.43 19.01 11.18
C ASP A 271 9.33 18.45 10.27
N VAL A 272 8.74 19.33 9.46
CA VAL A 272 7.71 18.96 8.49
C VAL A 272 8.26 17.97 7.46
N TRP A 273 9.52 18.12 7.06
CA TRP A 273 10.12 17.25 6.05
C TRP A 273 10.37 15.85 6.60
N GLY A 274 10.90 15.73 7.81
CA GLY A 274 10.98 14.47 8.54
C GLY A 274 9.61 13.81 8.69
N GLY A 275 8.57 14.59 8.99
CA GLY A 275 7.19 14.10 9.04
C GLY A 275 6.68 13.53 7.71
N VAL A 276 6.98 14.19 6.59
CA VAL A 276 6.64 13.69 5.24
C VAL A 276 7.41 12.41 4.92
N LEU A 277 8.71 12.36 5.19
CA LEU A 277 9.54 11.17 4.97
C LEU A 277 9.03 9.98 5.83
N GLY A 278 8.74 10.23 7.11
CA GLY A 278 8.11 9.25 7.99
C GLY A 278 6.79 8.73 7.41
N SER A 279 5.90 9.63 6.97
CA SER A 279 4.62 9.27 6.38
C SER A 279 4.75 8.40 5.12
N LEU A 280 5.76 8.67 4.28
CA LEU A 280 6.05 7.85 3.09
C LEU A 280 6.46 6.42 3.46
N TYR A 281 7.24 6.24 4.53
CA TYR A 281 7.59 4.91 5.03
C TYR A 281 6.39 4.17 5.58
N PHE A 282 5.50 4.85 6.30
CA PHE A 282 4.22 4.28 6.75
C PHE A 282 3.35 3.81 5.58
N GLY A 283 3.50 4.43 4.40
CA GLY A 283 2.90 3.95 3.15
C GLY A 283 3.31 2.52 2.76
N ARG A 284 4.45 2.02 3.24
CA ARG A 284 4.89 0.63 3.02
C ARG A 284 4.10 -0.37 3.87
N LEU A 285 3.52 0.05 4.99
CA LEU A 285 2.77 -0.84 5.88
C LEU A 285 1.52 -1.44 5.22
N VAL A 286 1.05 -0.86 4.10
CA VAL A 286 0.01 -1.45 3.25
C VAL A 286 0.31 -2.89 2.84
N TRP A 287 1.59 -3.26 2.67
CA TRP A 287 1.93 -4.61 2.24
C TRP A 287 1.52 -5.67 3.26
N VAL A 288 1.45 -5.33 4.54
CA VAL A 288 0.86 -6.19 5.59
C VAL A 288 -0.63 -6.40 5.34
N SER A 289 -1.38 -5.35 5.01
CA SER A 289 -2.79 -5.44 4.62
C SER A 289 -2.99 -6.23 3.33
N TYR A 290 -2.09 -6.10 2.35
CA TYR A 290 -2.12 -6.89 1.12
C TYR A 290 -1.80 -8.37 1.37
N ALA A 291 -0.87 -8.68 2.27
CA ALA A 291 -0.59 -10.05 2.70
C ALA A 291 -1.82 -10.68 3.36
N ALA A 292 -2.51 -9.92 4.20
CA ALA A 292 -3.78 -10.34 4.76
C ALA A 292 -4.83 -10.59 3.66
N LEU A 293 -5.01 -9.69 2.68
CA LEU A 293 -5.91 -9.91 1.55
C LEU A 293 -5.62 -11.20 0.78
N TRP A 294 -4.34 -11.51 0.57
CA TRP A 294 -3.92 -12.75 -0.08
C TRP A 294 -4.25 -13.98 0.79
N LEU A 295 -3.92 -13.94 2.08
CA LEU A 295 -4.23 -15.02 3.02
C LEU A 295 -5.74 -15.27 3.09
N TRP A 296 -6.55 -14.21 3.14
CA TRP A 296 -8.00 -14.31 3.12
C TRP A 296 -8.54 -14.83 1.80
N ASN A 297 -7.94 -14.46 0.67
CA ASN A 297 -8.28 -15.05 -0.62
C ASN A 297 -8.02 -16.55 -0.63
N TYR A 298 -6.94 -17.01 0.01
CA TYR A 298 -6.63 -18.43 0.11
C TYR A 298 -7.62 -19.17 1.02
N LEU A 299 -7.92 -18.62 2.19
CA LEU A 299 -8.78 -19.27 3.20
C LEU A 299 -10.28 -19.22 2.87
N TYR A 300 -10.77 -18.12 2.29
CA TYR A 300 -12.19 -17.81 2.18
C TYR A 300 -12.65 -17.51 0.75
N LYS A 301 -11.89 -17.92 -0.28
CA LYS A 301 -12.21 -17.64 -1.69
C LYS A 301 -13.67 -17.91 -2.09
N HIS A 302 -14.28 -18.91 -1.46
CA HIS A 302 -15.60 -19.43 -1.79
C HIS A 302 -16.71 -18.96 -0.83
N SER A 303 -16.40 -18.04 0.08
CA SER A 303 -17.38 -17.45 0.97
C SER A 303 -18.01 -16.22 0.31
N ALA A 304 -19.31 -16.30 -0.01
CA ALA A 304 -20.11 -15.21 -0.57
C ALA A 304 -20.25 -13.97 0.33
N ARG A 305 -19.49 -13.91 1.43
CA ARG A 305 -19.52 -12.83 2.44
C ARG A 305 -18.43 -11.78 2.22
N LEU A 306 -17.40 -12.08 1.44
CA LEU A 306 -16.28 -11.16 1.20
C LEU A 306 -16.49 -10.41 -0.11
N SER A 307 -16.64 -9.08 0.00
CA SER A 307 -16.62 -8.22 -1.18
C SER A 307 -15.17 -7.91 -1.59
N PRO A 308 -14.86 -7.81 -2.89
CA PRO A 308 -13.53 -7.48 -3.35
C PRO A 308 -13.18 -6.04 -2.97
N VAL A 309 -12.02 -5.85 -2.32
CA VAL A 309 -11.57 -4.55 -1.82
C VAL A 309 -10.69 -3.85 -2.86
N SER A 310 -10.87 -2.54 -3.03
CA SER A 310 -9.96 -1.73 -3.83
C SER A 310 -8.57 -1.65 -3.19
N CYS A 311 -7.52 -1.99 -3.95
CA CYS A 311 -6.14 -1.89 -3.48
C CYS A 311 -5.79 -0.46 -3.04
N THR A 312 -6.26 0.55 -3.76
CA THR A 312 -5.92 1.95 -3.43
C THR A 312 -6.63 2.45 -2.19
N VAL A 313 -7.90 2.09 -1.99
CA VAL A 313 -8.62 2.42 -0.74
C VAL A 313 -7.96 1.73 0.45
N CYS A 314 -7.57 0.46 0.28
CA CYS A 314 -6.79 -0.27 1.28
C CYS A 314 -5.47 0.45 1.61
N ALA A 315 -4.69 0.84 0.59
CA ALA A 315 -3.43 1.57 0.78
C ALA A 315 -3.59 2.88 1.54
N TRP A 316 -4.56 3.70 1.13
CA TRP A 316 -4.84 4.97 1.81
C TRP A 316 -5.30 4.74 3.25
N THR A 317 -6.21 3.79 3.46
CA THR A 317 -6.74 3.50 4.81
C THR A 317 -5.64 3.01 5.74
N THR A 318 -4.80 2.07 5.31
CA THR A 318 -3.69 1.56 6.13
C THR A 318 -2.66 2.65 6.44
N THR A 319 -2.30 3.47 5.44
CA THR A 319 -1.32 4.55 5.61
C THR A 319 -1.83 5.62 6.58
N VAL A 320 -3.07 6.09 6.37
CA VAL A 320 -3.70 7.10 7.22
C VAL A 320 -3.89 6.55 8.63
N LEU A 321 -4.35 5.30 8.78
CA LEU A 321 -4.49 4.65 10.06
C LEU A 321 -3.16 4.60 10.80
N GLY A 322 -2.08 4.16 10.14
CA GLY A 322 -0.76 4.10 10.75
C GLY A 322 -0.26 5.48 11.21
N VAL A 323 -0.34 6.49 10.34
CA VAL A 323 0.10 7.86 10.68
C VAL A 323 -0.71 8.46 11.83
N VAL A 324 -2.04 8.31 11.77
CA VAL A 324 -2.95 8.89 12.78
C VAL A 324 -2.77 8.19 14.12
N LEU A 325 -2.71 6.85 14.15
CA LEU A 325 -2.51 6.11 15.40
C LEU A 325 -1.18 6.47 16.05
N THR A 326 -0.09 6.50 15.29
CA THR A 326 1.22 6.89 15.83
C THR A 326 1.23 8.32 16.38
N LYS A 327 0.50 9.26 15.76
CA LYS A 327 0.34 10.62 16.29
C LYS A 327 -0.52 10.64 17.56
N ILE A 328 -1.61 9.86 17.60
CA ILE A 328 -2.47 9.74 18.79
C ILE A 328 -1.68 9.16 19.95
N ASP A 329 -0.89 8.11 19.71
CA ASP A 329 -0.04 7.49 20.72
C ASP A 329 0.88 8.51 21.38
N PHE A 330 1.37 9.49 20.63
CA PHE A 330 2.27 10.52 21.16
C PHE A 330 1.56 11.71 21.83
N ILE A 331 0.34 12.07 21.39
CA ILE A 331 -0.42 13.19 21.95
C ILE A 331 -1.13 12.78 23.24
N TRP A 332 -1.60 11.53 23.32
CA TRP A 332 -2.39 11.05 24.44
C TRP A 332 -1.55 10.16 25.36
N THR A 333 -1.24 10.66 26.57
CA THR A 333 -0.38 9.97 27.55
C THR A 333 -0.83 8.54 27.86
N LEU A 334 -2.14 8.27 27.94
CA LEU A 334 -2.65 6.91 28.17
C LEU A 334 -2.33 5.99 26.98
N ALA A 335 -2.48 6.48 25.75
CA ALA A 335 -2.15 5.71 24.55
C ALA A 335 -0.64 5.41 24.50
N LEU A 336 0.21 6.41 24.82
CA LEU A 336 1.66 6.20 24.92
C LEU A 336 2.00 5.12 25.96
N GLN A 337 1.37 5.14 27.13
CA GLN A 337 1.61 4.16 28.18
C GLN A 337 1.20 2.75 27.76
N LEU A 338 0.04 2.61 27.09
CA LEU A 338 -0.38 1.33 26.52
C LEU A 338 0.62 0.85 25.45
N PHE A 339 1.10 1.76 24.60
CA PHE A 339 2.10 1.46 23.58
C PHE A 339 3.43 0.99 24.18
N MET A 340 3.96 1.73 25.17
CA MET A 340 5.17 1.34 25.89
C MET A 340 4.98 0.01 26.65
N ALA A 341 3.80 -0.24 27.23
CA ALA A 341 3.51 -1.50 27.91
C ALA A 341 3.60 -2.71 26.96
N MET A 342 3.21 -2.55 25.68
CA MET A 342 3.35 -3.60 24.67
C MET A 342 4.81 -4.05 24.47
N PHE A 343 5.79 -3.18 24.72
CA PHE A 343 7.19 -3.53 24.52
C PHE A 343 7.90 -4.13 25.75
N ASN A 344 7.20 -4.21 26.88
CA ASN A 344 7.77 -4.63 28.16
C ASN A 344 7.26 -6.01 28.62
N VAL A 345 6.64 -6.79 27.72
CA VAL A 345 5.99 -8.06 28.07
C VAL A 345 6.98 -9.19 28.39
N HIS A 346 8.25 -9.09 27.97
CA HIS A 346 9.17 -10.24 27.98
C HIS A 346 10.61 -10.00 28.45
N GLN A 347 11.03 -8.80 28.88
CA GLN A 347 12.46 -8.55 29.14
C GLN A 347 12.83 -7.90 30.47
N ALA A 348 14.11 -8.08 30.80
CA ALA A 348 14.80 -7.54 31.96
C ALA A 348 14.78 -6.01 31.98
N VAL A 349 15.07 -5.46 33.17
CA VAL A 349 14.95 -4.04 33.54
C VAL A 349 15.59 -3.07 32.54
N GLU A 350 16.59 -3.47 31.74
CA GLU A 350 17.40 -2.60 30.88
C GLU A 350 17.24 -2.83 29.36
N ALA A 351 16.16 -3.47 28.91
CA ALA A 351 15.94 -3.73 27.48
C ALA A 351 14.46 -3.68 27.09
N ILE A 352 14.20 -3.52 25.79
CA ILE A 352 12.85 -3.41 25.22
C ILE A 352 12.65 -4.49 24.16
N ASP A 353 11.50 -5.16 24.19
CA ASP A 353 11.10 -6.15 23.18
C ASP A 353 10.01 -5.60 22.27
N VAL A 354 10.35 -5.30 21.01
CA VAL A 354 9.40 -4.73 20.05
C VAL A 354 8.53 -5.77 19.35
N THR A 355 8.73 -7.07 19.65
CA THR A 355 8.05 -8.19 18.97
C THR A 355 6.55 -8.14 19.17
N PHE A 356 6.09 -8.02 20.42
CA PHE A 356 4.67 -8.06 20.73
C PHE A 356 3.93 -6.87 20.09
N GLY A 357 4.47 -5.65 20.20
CA GLY A 357 3.89 -4.48 19.54
C GLY A 357 3.88 -4.60 18.02
N THR A 358 4.89 -5.24 17.42
CA THR A 358 4.90 -5.53 15.97
C THR A 358 3.80 -6.53 15.59
N ILE A 359 3.60 -7.60 16.36
CA ILE A 359 2.52 -8.57 16.13
C ILE A 359 1.16 -7.88 16.22
N VAL A 360 0.92 -7.08 17.25
CA VAL A 360 -0.33 -6.32 17.42
C VAL A 360 -0.56 -5.38 16.24
N SER A 361 0.48 -4.66 15.80
CA SER A 361 0.42 -3.77 14.64
C SER A 361 0.08 -4.54 13.36
N CYS A 362 0.70 -5.71 13.15
CA CYS A 362 0.43 -6.57 11.99
C CYS A 362 -1.02 -7.08 11.98
N VAL A 363 -1.55 -7.49 13.13
CA VAL A 363 -2.95 -7.87 13.27
C VAL A 363 -3.86 -6.69 12.94
N LEU A 364 -3.57 -5.50 13.48
CA LEU A 364 -4.35 -4.29 13.24
C LEU A 364 -4.39 -3.92 11.75
N TYR A 365 -3.23 -3.87 11.08
CA TYR A 365 -3.16 -3.59 9.65
C TYR A 365 -3.77 -4.73 8.80
N GLY A 366 -3.68 -5.97 9.26
CA GLY A 366 -4.30 -7.13 8.62
C GLY A 366 -5.84 -7.13 8.69
N LEU A 367 -6.42 -6.45 9.69
CA LEU A 367 -7.87 -6.30 9.86
C LEU A 367 -8.46 -5.16 8.99
N VAL A 368 -7.65 -4.20 8.54
CA VAL A 368 -8.10 -3.10 7.64
C VAL A 368 -8.88 -3.61 6.43
N PRO A 369 -8.37 -4.55 5.60
CA PRO A 369 -9.11 -5.03 4.45
C PRO A 369 -10.41 -5.75 4.82
N PHE A 370 -10.48 -6.38 6.00
CA PHE A 370 -11.72 -6.98 6.49
C PHE A 370 -12.76 -5.93 6.83
N GLY A 371 -12.36 -4.86 7.54
CA GLY A 371 -13.22 -3.72 7.83
C GLY A 371 -13.77 -3.10 6.54
N LEU A 372 -12.92 -2.89 5.54
CA LEU A 372 -13.33 -2.36 4.24
C LEU A 372 -14.30 -3.31 3.52
N ALA A 373 -13.99 -4.60 3.43
CA ALA A 373 -14.86 -5.60 2.80
C ALA A 373 -16.23 -5.69 3.48
N TYR A 374 -16.27 -5.54 4.81
CA TYR A 374 -17.50 -5.56 5.59
C TYR A 374 -18.31 -4.28 5.39
N VAL A 375 -17.68 -3.10 5.44
CA VAL A 375 -18.34 -1.80 5.23
C VAL A 375 -18.90 -1.71 3.82
N GLU A 376 -18.12 -2.04 2.79
CA GLU A 376 -18.58 -2.01 1.40
C GLU A 376 -19.70 -3.02 1.12
N GLY A 377 -19.63 -4.19 1.77
CA GLY A 377 -20.68 -5.20 1.72
C GLY A 377 -21.98 -4.75 2.40
N THR A 378 -21.88 -4.16 3.59
CA THR A 378 -23.02 -3.78 4.45
C THR A 378 -23.68 -2.50 3.98
N TYR A 379 -22.91 -1.47 3.65
CA TYR A 379 -23.41 -0.20 3.08
C TYR A 379 -24.30 -0.45 1.86
N TRP A 380 -23.92 -1.39 1.00
CA TRP A 380 -24.73 -1.77 -0.15
C TRP A 380 -25.99 -2.53 0.20
N ARG A 381 -25.88 -3.54 1.07
CA ARG A 381 -27.03 -4.31 1.53
C ARG A 381 -28.08 -3.40 2.17
N LEU A 382 -27.67 -2.31 2.79
CA LEU A 382 -28.59 -1.37 3.45
C LEU A 382 -29.10 -0.26 2.50
N CYS A 383 -28.22 0.37 1.71
CA CYS A 383 -28.59 1.55 0.93
C CYS A 383 -29.11 1.22 -0.48
N TRP A 384 -28.56 0.18 -1.13
CA TRP A 384 -28.87 -0.12 -2.53
C TRP A 384 -29.81 -1.31 -2.70
N ALA A 385 -29.90 -2.22 -1.73
CA ALA A 385 -30.96 -3.23 -1.72
C ALA A 385 -32.37 -2.63 -1.62
N LYS A 386 -32.50 -1.39 -1.10
CA LYS A 386 -33.76 -0.64 -1.09
C LYS A 386 -34.17 -0.06 -2.44
N ILE A 387 -33.23 0.08 -3.39
CA ILE A 387 -33.49 0.72 -4.70
C ILE A 387 -33.61 -0.31 -5.82
N ASN A 388 -32.89 -1.44 -5.74
CA ASN A 388 -33.13 -2.63 -6.56
C ASN A 388 -32.47 -3.85 -5.90
N PRO A 389 -33.23 -4.67 -5.16
CA PRO A 389 -32.67 -5.86 -4.55
C PRO A 389 -32.39 -6.88 -5.66
N THR A 390 -31.33 -7.68 -5.50
CA THR A 390 -31.11 -8.96 -6.18
C THR A 390 -30.89 -9.02 -7.70
N SER A 391 -31.04 -7.96 -8.50
CA SER A 391 -30.82 -8.10 -9.95
C SER A 391 -29.35 -8.43 -10.27
N PHE A 392 -29.15 -9.43 -11.14
CA PHE A 392 -27.84 -9.84 -11.67
C PHE A 392 -27.02 -8.63 -12.16
N ASN A 393 -27.68 -7.72 -12.87
CA ASN A 393 -27.09 -6.49 -13.37
C ASN A 393 -26.58 -5.57 -12.25
N GLY A 394 -27.24 -5.53 -11.09
CA GLY A 394 -26.79 -4.76 -9.93
C GLY A 394 -25.48 -5.27 -9.32
N ARG A 395 -25.29 -6.60 -9.26
CA ARG A 395 -24.03 -7.22 -8.80
C ARG A 395 -22.90 -7.02 -9.81
N ALA A 396 -23.16 -7.23 -11.09
CA ALA A 396 -22.19 -6.98 -12.15
C ALA A 396 -21.77 -5.49 -12.17
N HIS A 397 -22.73 -4.57 -12.07
CA HIS A 397 -22.46 -3.14 -12.00
C HIS A 397 -21.64 -2.74 -10.77
N ARG A 398 -21.87 -3.38 -9.62
CA ARG A 398 -21.04 -3.18 -8.41
C ARG A 398 -19.60 -3.62 -8.63
N LEU A 399 -19.37 -4.81 -9.17
CA LEU A 399 -18.00 -5.30 -9.39
C LEU A 399 -17.29 -4.44 -10.45
N ALA A 400 -18.04 -3.98 -11.44
CA ALA A 400 -17.58 -3.11 -12.50
C ALA A 400 -17.26 -1.68 -12.00
N HIS A 401 -18.14 -1.05 -11.21
CA HIS A 401 -18.10 0.39 -10.88
C HIS A 401 -18.11 0.70 -9.38
N GLY A 402 -17.89 -0.29 -8.52
CA GLY A 402 -17.87 -0.12 -7.06
C GLY A 402 -16.63 0.62 -6.55
N ASP A 403 -15.53 0.57 -7.30
CA ASP A 403 -14.27 1.18 -6.88
C ASP A 403 -14.29 2.71 -7.01
N VAL A 404 -14.14 3.39 -5.87
CA VAL A 404 -14.08 4.86 -5.77
C VAL A 404 -12.95 5.44 -6.62
N LYS A 405 -11.80 4.76 -6.67
CA LYS A 405 -10.68 5.17 -7.53
C LYS A 405 -11.11 5.15 -8.99
N LEU A 406 -11.78 4.08 -9.43
CA LEU A 406 -12.21 3.97 -10.81
C LEU A 406 -13.23 5.05 -11.17
N ARG A 407 -14.16 5.38 -10.27
CA ARG A 407 -15.10 6.51 -10.44
C ARG A 407 -14.37 7.84 -10.58
N PHE A 408 -13.38 8.08 -9.72
CA PHE A 408 -12.56 9.28 -9.78
C PHE A 408 -11.77 9.37 -11.09
N LEU A 409 -11.11 8.29 -11.51
CA LEU A 409 -10.34 8.25 -12.75
C LEU A 409 -11.23 8.39 -13.99
N THR A 410 -12.37 7.72 -14.03
CA THR A 410 -13.33 7.85 -15.15
C THR A 410 -13.95 9.23 -15.22
N TRP A 411 -14.18 9.90 -14.09
CA TRP A 411 -14.55 11.32 -14.02
C TRP A 411 -13.42 12.21 -14.54
N LEU A 412 -12.19 12.03 -14.05
CA LEU A 412 -11.00 12.79 -14.45
C LEU A 412 -10.73 12.70 -15.96
N TYR A 413 -10.92 11.51 -16.53
CA TYR A 413 -10.72 11.24 -17.95
C TYR A 413 -11.95 11.54 -18.81
N ARG A 414 -13.05 12.01 -18.21
CA ARG A 414 -14.34 12.29 -18.88
C ARG A 414 -14.82 11.10 -19.72
N VAL A 415 -14.72 9.91 -19.15
CA VAL A 415 -15.14 8.65 -19.78
C VAL A 415 -16.66 8.53 -19.80
N HIS A 416 -17.36 9.05 -18.79
CA HIS A 416 -18.83 9.09 -18.75
C HIS A 416 -19.34 10.50 -19.05
N ASN A 417 -20.32 10.61 -19.95
CA ASN A 417 -21.13 11.82 -20.16
C ASN A 417 -22.56 11.50 -19.73
N LYS A 418 -23.22 12.42 -19.01
CA LYS A 418 -24.51 12.28 -18.29
C LYS A 418 -25.73 11.72 -19.07
N GLN A 419 -25.59 11.36 -20.35
CA GLN A 419 -26.72 11.19 -21.27
C GLN A 419 -26.97 9.77 -21.78
N ASP A 420 -26.06 8.79 -21.55
CA ASP A 420 -26.17 7.43 -22.15
C ASP A 420 -26.20 6.26 -21.13
N ASP A 421 -26.42 6.56 -19.84
CA ASP A 421 -26.13 5.67 -18.70
C ASP A 421 -27.00 4.40 -18.55
N ALA A 422 -28.04 4.17 -19.35
CA ALA A 422 -28.99 3.07 -19.05
C ALA A 422 -28.86 1.81 -19.92
N THR A 423 -28.37 1.88 -21.16
CA THR A 423 -28.61 0.77 -22.12
C THR A 423 -27.45 0.37 -23.05
N LYS A 424 -26.35 1.14 -23.14
CA LYS A 424 -25.26 0.86 -24.10
C LYS A 424 -23.90 0.53 -23.50
N SER A 425 -23.57 1.03 -22.30
CA SER A 425 -22.26 0.83 -21.66
C SER A 425 -22.04 -0.57 -21.06
N ASP A 426 -23.04 -1.45 -21.09
CA ASP A 426 -23.06 -2.71 -20.34
C ASP A 426 -22.80 -3.96 -21.22
N ARG A 427 -22.34 -3.75 -22.46
CA ARG A 427 -22.01 -4.84 -23.40
C ARG A 427 -20.65 -5.46 -23.03
N GLY A 428 -20.70 -6.66 -22.43
CA GLY A 428 -19.65 -7.68 -22.48
C GLY A 428 -18.86 -7.98 -21.19
N SER A 429 -18.99 -7.18 -20.13
CA SER A 429 -17.93 -7.20 -19.11
C SER A 429 -17.76 -8.55 -18.39
N ILE A 430 -16.50 -8.93 -18.13
CA ILE A 430 -16.12 -10.08 -17.27
C ILE A 430 -16.81 -10.06 -15.89
N TYR A 431 -17.31 -8.89 -15.46
CA TYR A 431 -18.04 -8.71 -14.21
C TYR A 431 -19.44 -9.31 -14.23
N LYS A 432 -20.03 -9.53 -15.42
CA LYS A 432 -21.25 -10.34 -15.57
C LYS A 432 -20.96 -11.79 -15.23
N LEU A 433 -19.86 -12.34 -15.76
CA LEU A 433 -19.41 -13.68 -15.40
C LEU A 433 -19.12 -13.77 -13.89
N PHE A 434 -18.45 -12.76 -13.32
CA PHE A 434 -18.14 -12.73 -11.89
C PHE A 434 -19.36 -12.59 -10.98
N ALA A 435 -20.44 -11.97 -11.47
CA ALA A 435 -21.70 -11.87 -10.75
C ALA A 435 -22.53 -13.16 -10.80
N MET A 436 -22.36 -13.96 -11.85
CA MET A 436 -22.98 -15.30 -12.00
C MET A 436 -22.22 -16.35 -11.21
N ASP A 437 -20.90 -16.38 -11.36
CA ASP A 437 -20.02 -17.33 -10.68
C ASP A 437 -18.79 -16.61 -10.12
N GLU A 438 -18.76 -16.42 -8.79
CA GLU A 438 -17.64 -15.81 -8.09
C GLU A 438 -16.34 -16.63 -8.22
N ARG A 439 -16.43 -17.95 -8.48
CA ARG A 439 -15.25 -18.83 -8.61
C ARG A 439 -14.42 -18.52 -9.85
N SER A 440 -15.06 -17.93 -10.86
CA SER A 440 -14.42 -17.45 -12.08
C SER A 440 -13.51 -16.25 -11.85
N GLN A 441 -13.58 -15.57 -10.69
CA GLN A 441 -12.59 -14.55 -10.33
C GLN A 441 -11.24 -15.19 -10.00
N ARG A 442 -10.17 -14.67 -10.60
CA ARG A 442 -8.81 -15.09 -10.22
C ARG A 442 -8.52 -14.82 -8.74
N ASN A 443 -8.87 -13.64 -8.25
CA ASN A 443 -8.83 -13.25 -6.83
C ASN A 443 -10.17 -12.65 -6.41
N ALA A 444 -10.80 -13.22 -5.37
CA ALA A 444 -12.12 -12.83 -4.89
C ALA A 444 -12.06 -11.68 -3.86
N THR A 445 -10.94 -11.51 -3.16
CA THR A 445 -10.77 -10.46 -2.14
C THR A 445 -10.19 -9.16 -2.67
N VAL A 446 -9.63 -9.17 -3.88
CA VAL A 446 -8.97 -8.02 -4.50
C VAL A 446 -9.76 -7.56 -5.71
N SER A 447 -10.12 -6.27 -5.76
CA SER A 447 -10.78 -5.69 -6.92
C SER A 447 -9.86 -5.73 -8.15
N GLN A 448 -10.36 -6.28 -9.25
CA GLN A 448 -9.60 -6.49 -10.50
C GLN A 448 -9.83 -5.39 -11.55
N ASN A 449 -10.71 -4.43 -11.25
CA ASN A 449 -11.16 -3.39 -12.17
C ASN A 449 -10.16 -2.27 -12.46
N SER A 450 -9.12 -2.13 -11.63
CA SER A 450 -8.05 -1.17 -11.87
C SER A 450 -7.26 -1.46 -13.13
N THR A 451 -7.16 -2.72 -13.56
CA THR A 451 -6.44 -3.09 -14.79
C THR A 451 -7.24 -2.91 -16.08
N ASP A 452 -8.51 -2.53 -15.99
CA ASP A 452 -9.35 -2.40 -17.18
C ASP A 452 -9.01 -1.14 -17.98
N CYS A 453 -9.12 -1.26 -19.30
CA CYS A 453 -8.97 -0.15 -20.22
C CYS A 453 -10.34 0.27 -20.78
N TYR A 454 -10.42 1.50 -21.29
CA TYR A 454 -11.63 2.02 -21.92
C TYR A 454 -11.32 2.49 -23.33
N VAL A 455 -12.08 2.01 -24.31
CA VAL A 455 -12.02 2.44 -25.70
C VAL A 455 -13.13 3.45 -25.92
N ARG A 456 -12.75 4.71 -26.12
CA ARG A 456 -13.66 5.79 -26.46
C ARG A 456 -13.67 5.94 -27.97
N SER A 457 -14.84 5.89 -28.58
CA SER A 457 -15.01 6.09 -30.01
C SER A 457 -15.98 7.23 -30.27
N LEU A 458 -15.59 8.14 -31.15
CA LEU A 458 -16.35 9.33 -31.49
C LEU A 458 -16.92 9.14 -32.90
N SER A 459 -18.24 9.12 -33.02
CA SER A 459 -18.93 8.92 -34.30
C SER A 459 -18.58 10.01 -35.31
N ALA A 460 -18.64 9.67 -36.61
CA ALA A 460 -18.38 10.60 -37.71
C ALA A 460 -19.23 11.89 -37.66
N THR A 461 -20.44 11.82 -37.08
CA THR A 461 -21.36 12.96 -36.90
C THR A 461 -21.03 13.84 -35.68
N MET A 462 -19.94 13.59 -34.95
CA MET A 462 -19.49 14.33 -33.76
C MET A 462 -20.50 14.40 -32.59
N HIS A 463 -21.63 13.70 -32.68
CA HIS A 463 -22.70 13.78 -31.67
C HIS A 463 -22.77 12.58 -30.71
N GLN A 464 -22.13 11.45 -31.03
CA GLN A 464 -22.21 10.25 -30.19
C GLN A 464 -20.81 9.78 -29.77
N LEU A 465 -20.59 9.73 -28.46
CA LEU A 465 -19.42 9.13 -27.82
C LEU A 465 -19.81 7.74 -27.36
N ASP A 466 -19.24 6.70 -27.98
CA ASP A 466 -19.44 5.31 -27.58
C ASP A 466 -18.23 4.84 -26.78
N VAL A 467 -18.46 4.23 -25.62
CA VAL A 467 -17.42 3.82 -24.67
C VAL A 467 -17.54 2.34 -24.40
N ALA A 468 -16.51 1.61 -24.78
CA ALA A 468 -16.38 0.19 -24.50
C ALA A 468 -15.35 -0.02 -23.38
N ARG A 469 -15.73 -0.79 -22.36
CA ARG A 469 -14.79 -1.29 -21.36
C ARG A 469 -14.14 -2.56 -21.87
N VAL A 470 -12.85 -2.71 -21.62
CA VAL A 470 -12.09 -3.86 -22.05
C VAL A 470 -11.27 -4.37 -20.86
N SER A 471 -11.42 -5.65 -20.53
CA SER A 471 -10.81 -6.29 -19.38
C SER A 471 -9.82 -7.38 -19.77
N LEU A 472 -8.76 -7.54 -18.98
CA LEU A 472 -7.74 -8.56 -19.23
C LEU A 472 -8.32 -9.97 -19.05
N ALA A 473 -8.21 -10.83 -20.07
CA ALA A 473 -8.66 -12.22 -20.01
C ALA A 473 -7.97 -13.03 -18.88
N SER A 474 -6.73 -12.65 -18.54
CA SER A 474 -5.93 -13.26 -17.47
C SER A 474 -6.52 -13.13 -16.06
N ARG A 475 -7.59 -12.34 -15.92
CA ARG A 475 -8.39 -12.14 -14.70
C ARG A 475 -9.47 -13.21 -14.50
N ILE A 476 -9.80 -13.95 -15.55
CA ILE A 476 -10.76 -15.06 -15.49
C ILE A 476 -10.02 -16.34 -15.09
N LYS A 477 -10.55 -17.04 -14.10
CA LYS A 477 -10.18 -18.42 -13.75
C LYS A 477 -11.18 -19.37 -14.38
N TRP A 478 -10.74 -20.10 -15.40
CA TRP A 478 -11.53 -21.16 -16.00
C TRP A 478 -11.56 -22.40 -15.07
N HIS A 479 -12.71 -23.07 -14.97
CA HIS A 479 -12.91 -24.27 -14.17
C HIS A 479 -13.80 -25.27 -14.90
N LYS A 480 -13.72 -26.56 -14.51
CA LYS A 480 -14.30 -27.69 -15.26
C LYS A 480 -15.82 -27.64 -15.40
N ASP A 481 -16.51 -26.94 -14.50
CA ASP A 481 -17.98 -26.87 -14.47
C ASP A 481 -18.54 -25.80 -15.42
N MET A 482 -17.66 -25.03 -16.07
CA MET A 482 -18.04 -24.01 -17.04
C MET A 482 -18.04 -24.58 -18.45
N SER A 483 -19.19 -24.52 -19.13
CA SER A 483 -19.29 -24.90 -20.54
C SER A 483 -18.77 -23.76 -21.41
N LEU A 484 -17.52 -23.92 -21.86
CA LEU A 484 -16.85 -23.00 -22.77
C LEU A 484 -17.15 -23.36 -24.21
N THR A 485 -17.99 -22.55 -24.87
CA THR A 485 -18.24 -22.70 -26.31
C THR A 485 -17.44 -21.65 -27.06
N PHE A 486 -16.55 -22.09 -27.94
CA PHE A 486 -15.79 -21.17 -28.78
C PHE A 486 -16.47 -21.04 -30.13
N GLN A 487 -16.97 -19.85 -30.46
CA GLN A 487 -17.50 -19.57 -31.79
C GLN A 487 -16.42 -18.89 -32.62
N SER A 488 -15.78 -19.65 -33.51
CA SER A 488 -14.73 -19.16 -34.43
C SER A 488 -15.30 -18.45 -35.67
N ASN A 489 -16.49 -17.88 -35.59
CA ASN A 489 -17.18 -17.30 -36.74
C ASN A 489 -16.77 -15.83 -36.97
N LEU A 490 -15.47 -15.56 -37.03
CA LEU A 490 -14.91 -14.37 -37.66
C LEU A 490 -13.41 -14.61 -37.85
N SER A 491 -12.94 -14.44 -39.08
CA SER A 491 -11.53 -14.46 -39.47
C SER A 491 -10.78 -13.23 -38.92
N THR A 492 -10.86 -12.99 -37.61
CA THR A 492 -10.28 -11.82 -36.96
C THR A 492 -9.07 -12.25 -36.14
N THR A 493 -7.88 -11.85 -36.58
CA THR A 493 -6.61 -11.89 -35.85
C THR A 493 -6.58 -10.95 -34.64
N SER A 494 -7.73 -10.53 -34.11
CA SER A 494 -7.83 -9.54 -33.04
C SER A 494 -7.60 -10.17 -31.67
N VAL A 495 -6.74 -9.52 -30.89
CA VAL A 495 -6.43 -9.75 -29.47
C VAL A 495 -7.63 -9.41 -28.57
N LEU A 496 -8.63 -8.70 -29.09
CA LEU A 496 -9.92 -8.43 -28.46
C LEU A 496 -10.95 -9.52 -28.84
N GLY A 497 -11.53 -10.16 -27.83
CA GLY A 497 -12.68 -11.05 -27.95
C GLY A 497 -13.92 -10.48 -27.25
N GLU A 498 -15.09 -10.99 -27.59
CA GLU A 498 -16.36 -10.69 -26.92
C GLU A 498 -16.78 -11.86 -26.05
N LEU A 499 -17.19 -11.58 -24.81
CA LEU A 499 -17.73 -12.58 -23.90
C LEU A 499 -19.26 -12.53 -23.89
N HIS A 500 -19.87 -13.59 -24.39
CA HIS A 500 -21.31 -13.80 -24.33
C HIS A 500 -21.62 -14.79 -23.22
N VAL A 501 -22.13 -14.27 -22.10
CA VAL A 501 -22.51 -15.07 -20.93
C VAL A 501 -24.01 -15.32 -20.97
N SER A 502 -24.42 -16.60 -21.02
CA SER A 502 -25.84 -16.99 -21.01
C SER A 502 -26.16 -17.79 -19.76
N GLU A 503 -27.27 -17.45 -19.09
CA GLU A 503 -27.76 -18.19 -17.93
C GLU A 503 -28.08 -19.65 -18.31
N ALA A 504 -27.71 -20.59 -17.43
CA ALA A 504 -28.13 -21.97 -17.59
C ALA A 504 -29.66 -22.04 -17.45
N SER A 505 -30.35 -22.67 -18.39
CA SER A 505 -31.79 -22.91 -18.28
C SER A 505 -32.08 -23.79 -17.06
N ASP A 506 -33.16 -23.53 -16.33
CA ASP A 506 -33.56 -24.23 -15.09
C ASP A 506 -33.61 -25.78 -15.18
N ASN A 507 -33.54 -26.36 -16.38
CA ASN A 507 -33.55 -27.81 -16.62
C ASN A 507 -32.17 -28.47 -16.83
N SER A 508 -31.07 -27.72 -16.77
CA SER A 508 -29.72 -28.29 -16.96
C SER A 508 -28.90 -28.25 -15.66
N SER A 509 -28.38 -29.40 -15.23
CA SER A 509 -27.44 -29.54 -14.11
C SER A 509 -26.03 -28.98 -14.38
N SER A 510 -25.84 -28.28 -15.51
CA SER A 510 -24.58 -27.67 -15.93
C SER A 510 -24.49 -26.21 -15.48
N GLY A 511 -23.29 -25.78 -15.06
CA GLY A 511 -23.01 -24.39 -14.68
C GLY A 511 -23.21 -23.37 -15.82
N PRO A 512 -22.91 -22.07 -15.57
CA PRO A 512 -23.13 -21.01 -16.55
C PRO A 512 -22.45 -21.31 -17.89
N SER A 513 -23.17 -21.06 -18.99
CA SER A 513 -22.63 -21.24 -20.34
C SER A 513 -21.96 -19.97 -20.82
N VAL A 514 -20.69 -20.09 -21.20
CA VAL A 514 -19.86 -18.96 -21.61
C VAL A 514 -19.44 -19.19 -23.05
N THR A 515 -19.87 -18.30 -23.93
CA THR A 515 -19.47 -18.30 -25.33
C THR A 515 -18.44 -17.19 -25.53
N LEU A 516 -17.21 -17.58 -25.88
CA LEU A 516 -16.17 -16.62 -26.25
C LEU A 516 -16.13 -16.51 -27.77
N VAL A 517 -16.38 -15.31 -28.28
CA VAL A 517 -16.40 -14.98 -29.70
C VAL A 517 -15.15 -14.15 -29.99
N GLY A 518 -14.20 -14.67 -30.76
CA GLY A 518 -12.93 -13.98 -31.05
C GLY A 518 -11.76 -14.94 -31.19
N ALA A 519 -10.51 -14.46 -31.08
CA ALA A 519 -9.34 -15.33 -31.13
C ALA A 519 -9.24 -16.22 -29.88
N LYS A 520 -8.79 -17.48 -30.04
CA LYS A 520 -8.65 -18.48 -28.95
C LYS A 520 -7.70 -18.00 -27.83
N ASN A 521 -6.82 -17.05 -28.15
CA ASN A 521 -5.84 -16.45 -27.24
C ASN A 521 -6.08 -14.94 -27.03
N ALA A 522 -7.33 -14.47 -27.13
CA ALA A 522 -7.64 -13.07 -26.86
C ALA A 522 -7.12 -12.65 -25.47
N LEU A 523 -6.23 -11.66 -25.43
CA LEU A 523 -5.69 -11.12 -24.17
C LEU A 523 -6.69 -10.20 -23.48
N TRP A 524 -7.62 -9.65 -24.27
CA TRP A 524 -8.62 -8.69 -23.85
C TRP A 524 -10.02 -9.17 -24.20
N VAL A 525 -10.95 -8.92 -23.29
CA VAL A 525 -12.33 -9.33 -23.38
C VAL A 525 -13.20 -8.11 -23.16
N GLN A 526 -14.09 -7.85 -24.11
CA GLN A 526 -15.13 -6.84 -23.96
C GLN A 526 -16.36 -7.45 -23.31
#